data_AF-A0A534MYV7-F1
#
_entry.id   AF-A0A534MYV7-F1
#
_cell.length_a   1.000
_cell.length_b   1.000
_cell.length_c   1.000
_cell.angle_alpha   90.00
_cell.angle_beta   90.00
_cell.angle_gamma   90.00
#
_symmetry.space_group_name_H-M   'P 1'
#
loop_
_entity.id
_entity.type
_entity.pdbx_description
1 polymer ?
#
loop_
_entity_poly.entity_id
_entity_poly.type
_entity_poly.pdbx_seq_one_letter_code
_entity_poly.pdbx_strand_id
1 'polypeptide(L)'
;MPFEYYAENHDWDLTVRASWNLLMSAKAVKRAKDFERKGEQEFSFLTGAMLLSFCAIESYITSIAFSMSRDKKYKGFNYRQYKRQNNFWNKILMVCKSLGVSIDQSSEPFKTIEAMRKWRNSLVHASPYSIETVQIVETKDSKELHDKLNDWEYTRTVRVEEAKAFYHATIDLINLVKKASGLDPRAMCSYKAM
;
A
#
# COMPACT_ATOMS: atom_id res chain seq x y z
N MET A 1 6.64 -28.70 33.61
CA MET A 1 7.75 -27.82 33.19
C MET A 1 7.14 -26.56 32.60
N PRO A 2 7.45 -25.36 33.14
CA PRO A 2 6.94 -24.12 32.58
C PRO A 2 7.66 -23.76 31.27
N PHE A 3 6.96 -23.06 30.37
CA PHE A 3 7.50 -22.56 29.10
C PHE A 3 7.27 -21.05 29.01
N GLU A 4 8.24 -20.32 28.46
CA GLU A 4 8.07 -18.95 28.01
C GLU A 4 7.56 -18.94 26.56
N TYR A 5 6.45 -18.23 26.31
CA TYR A 5 5.88 -18.04 24.97
C TYR A 5 6.20 -16.65 24.43
N TYR A 6 6.54 -16.59 23.15
CA TYR A 6 6.80 -15.34 22.43
C TYR A 6 6.22 -15.38 21.02
N ALA A 7 5.63 -14.29 20.55
CA ALA A 7 5.13 -14.18 19.18
C ALA A 7 5.27 -12.75 18.62
N GLU A 8 5.47 -12.67 17.31
CA GLU A 8 5.49 -11.45 16.52
C GLU A 8 4.55 -11.63 15.33
N ASN A 9 3.65 -10.67 15.12
CA ASN A 9 2.79 -10.65 13.94
C ASN A 9 3.33 -9.63 12.94
N HIS A 10 3.75 -10.13 11.77
CA HIS A 10 4.20 -9.34 10.64
C HIS A 10 3.55 -9.91 9.38
N ASP A 11 2.43 -9.30 8.97
CA ASP A 11 1.58 -9.83 7.88
C ASP A 11 1.72 -9.03 6.58
N TRP A 12 2.84 -8.32 6.41
CA TRP A 12 3.11 -7.57 5.17
C TRP A 12 3.17 -8.51 3.97
N ASP A 13 3.64 -9.76 4.13
CA ASP A 13 3.77 -10.73 3.06
C ASP A 13 2.41 -11.31 2.63
N LEU A 14 1.48 -11.51 3.56
CA LEU A 14 0.07 -11.80 3.27
C LEU A 14 -0.59 -10.62 2.56
N THR A 15 -0.29 -9.39 2.98
CA THR A 15 -0.80 -8.17 2.35
C THR A 15 -0.32 -8.02 0.90
N VAL A 16 0.97 -8.27 0.63
CA VAL A 16 1.53 -8.30 -0.74
C VAL A 16 0.87 -9.38 -1.57
N ARG A 17 0.69 -10.60 -1.02
CA ARG A 17 0.03 -11.70 -1.72
C ARG A 17 -1.43 -11.38 -2.07
N ALA A 18 -2.17 -10.77 -1.14
CA ALA A 18 -3.53 -10.33 -1.39
C ALA A 18 -3.59 -9.27 -2.51
N SER A 19 -2.68 -8.29 -2.50
CA SER A 19 -2.53 -7.33 -3.59
C SER A 19 -2.33 -8.01 -4.95
N TRP A 20 -1.39 -8.97 -5.04
CA TRP A 20 -1.13 -9.71 -6.27
C TRP A 20 -2.35 -10.49 -6.76
N ASN A 21 -3.04 -11.18 -5.85
CA ASN A 21 -4.23 -11.95 -6.18
C ASN A 21 -5.33 -11.06 -6.77
N LEU A 22 -5.56 -9.88 -6.17
CA LEU A 22 -6.53 -8.91 -6.71
C LEU A 22 -6.12 -8.40 -8.10
N LEU A 23 -4.84 -8.11 -8.33
CA LEU A 23 -4.33 -7.75 -9.65
C LEU A 23 -4.54 -8.87 -10.69
N MET A 24 -4.36 -10.13 -10.30
CA MET A 24 -4.64 -11.27 -11.18
C MET A 24 -6.14 -11.40 -11.45
N SER A 25 -6.99 -11.23 -10.44
CA SER A 25 -8.44 -11.24 -10.58
C SER A 25 -8.93 -10.13 -11.53
N ALA A 26 -8.39 -8.92 -11.43
CA ALA A 26 -8.69 -7.83 -12.36
C ALA A 26 -8.37 -8.20 -13.81
N LYS A 27 -7.19 -8.80 -14.06
CA LYS A 27 -6.83 -9.27 -15.41
C LYS A 27 -7.75 -10.38 -15.92
N ALA A 28 -8.19 -11.28 -15.04
CA ALA A 28 -9.12 -12.35 -15.38
C ALA A 28 -10.49 -11.77 -15.77
N VAL A 29 -11.03 -10.87 -14.95
CA VAL A 29 -12.29 -10.15 -15.24
C VAL A 29 -12.21 -9.41 -16.56
N LYS A 30 -11.12 -8.67 -16.82
CA LYS A 30 -10.90 -7.94 -18.08
C LYS A 30 -10.97 -8.85 -19.32
N ARG A 31 -10.60 -10.11 -19.20
CA ARG A 31 -10.63 -11.10 -20.30
C ARG A 31 -11.95 -11.86 -20.44
N ALA A 32 -12.80 -11.86 -19.41
CA ALA A 32 -14.08 -12.55 -19.45
C ALA A 32 -15.01 -11.91 -20.50
N LYS A 33 -15.71 -12.74 -21.28
CA LYS A 33 -16.62 -12.30 -22.36
C LYS A 33 -17.99 -11.87 -21.81
N ASP A 34 -18.54 -12.65 -20.89
CA ASP A 34 -19.89 -12.45 -20.33
C ASP A 34 -19.81 -12.34 -18.80
N PHE A 35 -19.35 -11.19 -18.31
CA PHE A 35 -19.28 -10.91 -16.88
C PHE A 35 -20.10 -9.67 -16.55
N GLU A 36 -21.17 -9.85 -15.79
CA GLU A 36 -22.02 -8.76 -15.36
C GLU A 36 -21.19 -7.73 -14.57
N ARG A 37 -21.42 -6.43 -14.81
CA ARG A 37 -20.73 -5.33 -14.12
C ARG A 37 -19.20 -5.44 -14.16
N LYS A 38 -18.66 -5.95 -15.26
CA LYS A 38 -17.22 -6.13 -15.51
C LYS A 38 -16.35 -4.92 -15.13
N GLY A 39 -16.79 -3.72 -15.50
CA GLY A 39 -16.06 -2.48 -15.17
C GLY A 39 -15.99 -2.20 -13.67
N GLU A 40 -17.09 -2.38 -12.94
CA GLU A 40 -17.15 -2.17 -11.48
C GLU A 40 -16.27 -3.19 -10.73
N GLN A 41 -16.29 -4.45 -11.20
CA GLN A 41 -15.50 -5.53 -10.62
C GLN A 41 -14.00 -5.36 -10.90
N GLU A 42 -13.63 -5.02 -12.14
CA GLU A 42 -12.25 -4.67 -12.49
C GLU A 42 -11.75 -3.50 -11.65
N PHE A 43 -12.53 -2.42 -11.55
CA PHE A 43 -12.21 -1.25 -10.72
C PHE A 43 -12.00 -1.63 -9.24
N SER A 44 -12.88 -2.45 -8.68
CA SER A 44 -12.80 -2.90 -7.28
C SER A 44 -11.52 -3.70 -7.02
N PHE A 45 -11.21 -4.66 -7.89
CA PHE A 45 -10.00 -5.46 -7.78
C PHE A 45 -8.72 -4.63 -7.95
N LEU A 46 -8.67 -3.73 -8.93
CA LEU A 46 -7.52 -2.86 -9.14
C LEU A 46 -7.31 -1.89 -7.97
N THR A 47 -8.39 -1.27 -7.47
CA THR A 47 -8.32 -0.38 -6.30
C THR A 47 -7.80 -1.10 -5.08
N GLY A 48 -8.31 -2.30 -4.80
CA GLY A 48 -7.83 -3.14 -3.71
C GLY A 48 -6.36 -3.55 -3.88
N ALA A 49 -5.94 -3.93 -5.08
CA ALA A 49 -4.54 -4.28 -5.36
C ALA A 49 -3.59 -3.09 -5.13
N MET A 50 -3.96 -1.90 -5.64
CA MET A 50 -3.18 -0.67 -5.47
C MET A 50 -3.07 -0.27 -4.00
N LEU A 51 -4.18 -0.30 -3.26
CA LEU A 51 -4.22 0.06 -1.85
C LEU A 51 -3.41 -0.92 -0.99
N LEU A 52 -3.58 -2.22 -1.18
CA LEU A 52 -2.87 -3.24 -0.40
C LEU A 52 -1.35 -3.22 -0.68
N SER A 53 -0.93 -2.89 -1.91
CA SER A 53 0.49 -2.66 -2.22
C SER A 53 1.09 -1.56 -1.32
N PHE A 54 0.39 -0.42 -1.17
CA PHE A 54 0.85 0.66 -0.31
C PHE A 54 0.83 0.27 1.18
N CYS A 55 -0.22 -0.40 1.65
CA CYS A 55 -0.30 -0.89 3.03
C CYS A 55 0.82 -1.89 3.37
N ALA A 56 1.22 -2.73 2.41
CA ALA A 56 2.33 -3.65 2.58
C ALA A 56 3.66 -2.91 2.82
N ILE A 57 3.91 -1.79 2.13
CA ILE A 57 5.08 -0.94 2.40
C ILE A 57 5.07 -0.43 3.84
N GLU A 58 3.95 0.15 4.28
CA GLU A 58 3.86 0.71 5.65
C GLU A 58 4.04 -0.37 6.71
N SER A 59 3.42 -1.54 6.52
CA SER A 59 3.55 -2.69 7.40
C SER A 59 4.99 -3.23 7.44
N TYR A 60 5.64 -3.37 6.29
CA TYR A 60 7.00 -3.88 6.20
C TYR A 60 8.01 -2.92 6.83
N ILE A 61 7.96 -1.63 6.52
CA ILE A 61 8.87 -0.63 7.10
C ILE A 61 8.68 -0.53 8.62
N THR A 62 7.45 -0.66 9.12
CA THR A 62 7.17 -0.71 10.56
C THR A 62 7.78 -1.96 11.20
N SER A 63 7.68 -3.10 10.52
CA SER A 63 8.28 -4.37 10.95
C SER A 63 9.81 -4.27 11.04
N ILE A 64 10.45 -3.69 10.02
CA ILE A 64 11.90 -3.44 10.01
C ILE A 64 12.30 -2.51 11.15
N ALA A 65 11.59 -1.39 11.35
CA ALA A 65 11.87 -0.46 12.44
C ALA A 65 11.76 -1.14 13.83
N PHE A 66 10.79 -2.02 14.00
CA PHE A 66 10.65 -2.82 15.22
C PHE A 66 11.83 -3.78 15.42
N SER A 67 12.23 -4.52 14.39
CA SER A 67 13.38 -5.43 14.44
C SER A 67 14.70 -4.69 14.68
N MET A 68 14.93 -3.56 14.02
CA MET A 68 16.10 -2.69 14.24
C MET A 68 16.24 -2.27 15.69
N SER A 69 15.13 -1.97 16.38
CA SER A 69 15.17 -1.53 17.77
C SER A 69 15.69 -2.58 18.76
N ARG A 70 15.74 -3.84 18.34
CA ARG A 70 16.13 -5.00 19.15
C ARG A 70 17.42 -5.66 18.67
N ASP A 71 17.87 -5.32 17.47
CA ASP A 71 19.11 -5.83 16.89
C ASP A 71 20.30 -4.96 17.35
N LYS A 72 21.34 -5.61 17.86
CA LYS A 72 22.58 -4.97 18.34
C LYS A 72 23.31 -4.18 17.24
N LYS A 73 23.12 -4.55 15.95
CA LYS A 73 23.68 -3.83 14.80
C LYS A 73 23.17 -2.38 14.71
N TYR A 74 21.96 -2.11 15.20
CA TYR A 74 21.30 -0.81 15.10
C TYR A 74 21.17 -0.13 16.47
N LYS A 75 22.16 -0.31 17.35
CA LYS A 75 22.25 0.42 18.62
C LYS A 75 22.10 1.93 18.38
N GLY A 76 21.01 2.50 18.91
CA GLY A 76 20.67 3.92 18.73
C GLY A 76 19.43 4.16 17.86
N PHE A 77 18.87 3.15 17.19
CA PHE A 77 17.60 3.30 16.49
C PHE A 77 16.46 3.57 17.48
N ASN A 78 15.88 4.77 17.42
CA ASN A 78 14.83 5.19 18.34
C ASN A 78 13.43 4.83 17.81
N TYR A 79 12.96 3.62 18.16
CA TYR A 79 11.63 3.16 17.75
C TYR A 79 10.48 3.99 18.33
N ARG A 80 10.64 4.59 19.52
CA ARG A 80 9.63 5.50 20.09
C ARG A 80 9.48 6.75 19.25
N GLN A 81 10.59 7.32 18.77
CA GLN A 81 10.57 8.46 17.85
C GLN A 81 9.96 8.07 16.50
N TYR A 82 10.29 6.88 15.98
CA TYR A 82 9.70 6.35 14.75
C TYR A 82 8.17 6.27 14.84
N LYS A 83 7.63 5.73 15.94
CA LYS A 83 6.18 5.63 16.16
C LYS A 83 5.46 6.97 16.23
N ARG A 84 6.14 8.03 16.67
CA ARG A 84 5.58 9.39 16.77
C ARG A 84 5.58 10.15 15.44
N GLN A 85 6.22 9.62 14.39
CA GLN A 85 6.17 10.23 13.07
C GLN A 85 4.80 10.00 12.43
N ASN A 86 4.16 11.09 12.00
CA ASN A 86 2.91 11.02 11.23
C ASN A 86 3.15 11.06 9.72
N ASN A 87 4.31 11.54 9.29
CA ASN A 87 4.68 11.63 7.89
C ASN A 87 5.27 10.30 7.40
N PHE A 88 4.71 9.76 6.32
CA PHE A 88 5.15 8.53 5.67
C PHE A 88 6.64 8.55 5.28
N TRP A 89 7.10 9.61 4.62
CA TRP A 89 8.49 9.72 4.20
C TRP A 89 9.45 9.87 5.37
N ASN A 90 9.07 10.55 6.45
CA ASN A 90 9.90 10.60 7.65
C ASN A 90 10.14 9.20 8.22
N LYS A 91 9.13 8.32 8.21
CA LYS A 91 9.30 6.92 8.65
C LYS A 91 10.28 6.16 7.75
N ILE A 92 10.14 6.27 6.43
CA ILE A 92 11.06 5.62 5.49
C ILE A 92 12.47 6.19 5.65
N LEU A 93 12.62 7.52 5.72
CA LEU A 93 13.90 8.21 5.91
C LEU A 93 14.61 7.76 7.19
N MET A 94 13.89 7.60 8.30
CA MET A 94 14.48 7.10 9.54
C MET A 94 15.09 5.70 9.37
N VAL A 95 14.36 4.78 8.71
CA VAL A 95 14.83 3.42 8.45
C VAL A 95 16.00 3.41 7.45
N CYS A 96 15.85 4.07 6.30
CA CYS A 96 16.88 4.13 5.26
C CYS A 96 18.16 4.81 5.73
N LYS A 97 18.07 5.88 6.54
CA LYS A 97 19.23 6.54 7.14
C LYS A 97 20.02 5.58 8.02
N SER A 98 19.34 4.76 8.84
CA SER A 98 19.99 3.73 9.65
C SER A 98 20.59 2.58 8.83
N LEU A 99 20.19 2.43 7.57
CA LEU A 99 20.75 1.47 6.62
C LEU A 99 21.82 2.05 5.70
N GLY A 100 22.09 3.36 5.76
CA GLY A 100 22.96 4.03 4.79
C GLY A 100 22.39 4.04 3.36
N VAL A 101 21.07 3.88 3.21
CA VAL A 101 20.39 3.92 1.91
C VAL A 101 19.95 5.34 1.63
N SER A 102 20.39 5.90 0.50
CA SER A 102 19.88 7.18 0.01
C SER A 102 18.49 7.03 -0.58
N ILE A 103 17.62 8.00 -0.32
CA ILE A 103 16.30 8.10 -0.93
C ILE A 103 16.33 9.22 -1.95
N ASP A 104 15.99 8.89 -3.19
CA ASP A 104 15.77 9.84 -4.26
C ASP A 104 14.36 9.65 -4.81
N GLN A 105 13.44 10.55 -4.46
CA GLN A 105 12.04 10.49 -4.89
C GLN A 105 11.86 10.82 -6.39
N SER A 106 12.92 11.20 -7.11
CA SER A 106 12.89 11.35 -8.57
C SER A 106 13.20 10.04 -9.32
N SER A 107 13.70 9.03 -8.60
CA SER A 107 14.13 7.74 -9.14
C SER A 107 13.29 6.57 -8.61
N GLU A 108 13.24 5.46 -9.34
CA GLU A 108 12.57 4.24 -8.87
C GLU A 108 13.32 3.57 -7.71
N PRO A 109 12.64 2.91 -6.76
CA PRO A 109 11.18 2.76 -6.67
C PRO A 109 10.47 3.95 -5.98
N PHE A 110 11.23 4.91 -5.44
CA PHE A 110 10.69 5.97 -4.58
C PHE A 110 9.75 6.93 -5.30
N LYS A 111 10.01 7.19 -6.59
CA LYS A 111 9.11 7.94 -7.47
C LYS A 111 7.72 7.31 -7.54
N THR A 112 7.64 6.01 -7.82
CA THR A 112 6.36 5.29 -7.84
C THR A 112 5.72 5.29 -6.46
N ILE A 113 6.49 5.11 -5.39
CA ILE A 113 5.96 5.14 -4.01
C ILE A 113 5.36 6.50 -3.65
N GLU A 114 5.95 7.61 -4.13
CA GLU A 114 5.34 8.93 -3.96
C GLU A 114 4.01 9.05 -4.72
N ALA A 115 3.94 8.49 -5.93
CA ALA A 115 2.68 8.40 -6.67
C ALA A 115 1.63 7.55 -5.94
N MET A 116 2.04 6.42 -5.32
CA MET A 116 1.16 5.59 -4.48
C MET A 116 0.59 6.38 -3.31
N ARG A 117 1.43 7.14 -2.61
CA ARG A 117 1.01 7.97 -1.47
C ARG A 117 0.00 9.04 -1.91
N LYS A 118 0.29 9.74 -3.01
CA LYS A 118 -0.61 10.77 -3.57
C LYS A 118 -1.95 10.17 -3.98
N TRP A 119 -1.93 9.04 -4.68
CA TRP A 119 -3.13 8.32 -5.09
C TRP A 119 -3.96 7.83 -3.90
N ARG A 120 -3.32 7.23 -2.88
CA ARG A 120 -4.03 6.79 -1.66
C ARG A 120 -4.68 7.97 -0.95
N ASN A 121 -3.98 9.11 -0.89
CA ASN A 121 -4.52 10.31 -0.26
C ASN A 121 -5.72 10.86 -1.02
N SER A 122 -5.70 10.86 -2.36
CA SER A 122 -6.84 11.31 -3.16
C SER A 122 -8.03 10.35 -3.07
N LEU A 123 -7.79 9.04 -2.91
CA LEU A 123 -8.83 8.05 -2.61
C LEU A 123 -9.46 8.28 -1.23
N VAL A 124 -8.65 8.41 -0.18
CA VAL A 124 -9.12 8.47 1.22
C VAL A 124 -9.74 9.83 1.57
N HIS A 125 -9.24 10.90 0.99
CA HIS A 125 -9.70 12.27 1.25
C HIS A 125 -10.54 12.82 0.09
N ALA A 126 -11.14 11.95 -0.72
CA ALA A 126 -12.10 12.35 -1.73
C ALA A 126 -13.31 13.02 -1.06
N SER A 127 -13.39 14.36 -1.13
CA SER A 127 -14.54 15.10 -0.62
C SER A 127 -15.80 14.76 -1.43
N PRO A 128 -17.01 14.77 -0.86
CA PRO A 128 -18.21 14.76 -1.69
C PRO A 128 -18.23 16.01 -2.58
N TYR A 129 -18.73 15.90 -3.81
CA TYR A 129 -19.04 17.06 -4.63
C TYR A 129 -20.55 17.32 -4.63
N SER A 130 -20.92 18.59 -4.49
CA SER A 130 -22.27 19.06 -4.76
C SER A 130 -22.40 19.36 -6.24
N ILE A 131 -23.42 18.80 -6.89
CA ILE A 131 -23.89 19.34 -8.17
C ILE A 131 -24.84 20.51 -7.88
N GLU A 132 -24.82 21.53 -8.73
CA GLU A 132 -25.81 22.61 -8.63
C GLU A 132 -27.22 22.05 -8.82
N THR A 133 -28.22 22.72 -8.24
CA THR A 133 -29.62 22.33 -8.44
C THR A 133 -30.00 22.63 -9.89
N VAL A 134 -30.26 21.59 -10.68
CA VAL A 134 -30.68 21.70 -12.08
C VAL A 134 -32.12 21.23 -12.20
N GLN A 135 -32.98 22.01 -12.86
CA GLN A 135 -34.31 21.54 -13.24
C GLN A 135 -34.18 20.50 -14.36
N ILE A 136 -34.69 19.30 -14.12
CA ILE A 136 -34.79 18.24 -15.12
C ILE A 136 -36.24 18.08 -15.59
N VAL A 137 -36.42 17.76 -16.86
CA VAL A 137 -37.76 17.55 -17.45
C VAL A 137 -38.26 16.14 -17.15
N GLU A 138 -37.36 15.15 -17.23
CA GLU A 138 -37.66 13.76 -16.89
C GLU A 138 -36.60 13.17 -15.95
N THR A 139 -36.99 12.18 -15.14
CA THR A 139 -36.07 11.52 -14.18
C THR A 139 -34.92 10.77 -14.84
N LYS A 140 -35.01 10.47 -16.15
CA LYS A 140 -33.95 9.84 -16.93
C LYS A 140 -32.82 10.81 -17.30
N ASP A 141 -33.10 12.11 -17.30
CA ASP A 141 -32.14 13.18 -17.64
C ASP A 141 -31.12 13.41 -16.50
N SER A 142 -31.37 12.86 -15.31
CA SER A 142 -30.46 12.99 -14.17
C SER A 142 -29.14 12.22 -14.34
N LYS A 143 -29.09 11.20 -15.20
CA LYS A 143 -27.87 10.42 -15.43
C LYS A 143 -26.72 11.28 -15.94
N GLU A 144 -27.00 12.18 -16.89
CA GLU A 144 -25.99 13.10 -17.45
C GLU A 144 -25.48 14.11 -16.41
N LEU A 145 -26.30 14.46 -15.40
CA LEU A 145 -25.92 15.35 -14.30
C LEU A 145 -24.91 14.70 -13.34
N HIS A 146 -24.87 13.37 -13.28
CA HIS A 146 -23.96 12.59 -12.45
C HIS A 146 -22.71 12.12 -13.21
N ASP A 147 -22.57 12.41 -14.50
CA ASP A 147 -21.45 11.94 -15.35
C ASP A 147 -20.07 12.50 -14.98
N LYS A 148 -19.99 13.41 -13.99
CA LYS A 148 -18.72 13.89 -13.42
C LYS A 148 -18.01 12.91 -12.47
N LEU A 149 -18.45 11.65 -12.39
CA LEU A 149 -17.58 10.58 -11.85
C LEU A 149 -16.29 10.42 -12.68
N ASN A 150 -16.28 10.91 -13.92
CA ASN A 150 -15.09 11.00 -14.78
C ASN A 150 -14.08 12.08 -14.37
N ASP A 151 -14.34 12.98 -13.42
CA ASP A 151 -13.42 14.08 -13.05
C ASP A 151 -12.51 13.80 -11.84
N TRP A 152 -12.68 12.66 -11.18
CA TRP A 152 -11.87 12.33 -10.00
C TRP A 152 -10.51 11.78 -10.44
N GLU A 153 -9.44 12.54 -10.17
CA GLU A 153 -8.07 12.19 -10.60
C GLU A 153 -7.65 10.77 -10.16
N TYR A 154 -8.15 10.31 -9.01
CA TYR A 154 -7.83 8.99 -8.49
C TYR A 154 -8.49 7.84 -9.24
N THR A 155 -9.70 8.00 -9.79
CA THR A 155 -10.40 6.92 -10.52
C THR A 155 -9.77 6.69 -11.89
N ARG A 156 -9.31 7.76 -12.55
CA ARG A 156 -8.65 7.72 -13.87
C ARG A 156 -7.35 6.90 -13.89
N THR A 157 -6.70 6.78 -12.74
CA THR A 157 -5.41 6.09 -12.55
C THR A 157 -5.58 4.63 -12.10
N VAL A 158 -6.81 4.16 -11.84
CA VAL A 158 -7.10 2.76 -11.50
C VAL A 158 -7.07 1.92 -12.77
N ARG A 159 -5.89 1.41 -13.11
CA ARG A 159 -5.59 0.65 -14.32
C ARG A 159 -4.62 -0.49 -14.02
N VAL A 160 -4.58 -1.49 -14.91
CA VAL A 160 -3.76 -2.70 -14.72
C VAL A 160 -2.26 -2.35 -14.67
N GLU A 161 -1.83 -1.39 -15.48
CA GLU A 161 -0.44 -0.95 -15.61
C GLU A 161 0.03 -0.26 -14.32
N GLU A 162 -0.79 0.64 -13.78
CA GLU A 162 -0.56 1.36 -12.54
C GLU A 162 -0.57 0.41 -11.34
N ALA A 163 -1.51 -0.52 -11.27
CA ALA A 163 -1.55 -1.55 -10.22
C ALA A 163 -0.31 -2.47 -10.26
N LYS A 164 0.18 -2.82 -11.46
CA LYS A 164 1.47 -3.53 -11.60
C LYS A 164 2.64 -2.68 -11.10
N ALA A 165 2.70 -1.40 -11.49
CA ALA A 165 3.78 -0.51 -11.06
C ALA A 165 3.83 -0.39 -9.53
N PHE A 166 2.67 -0.25 -8.88
CA PHE A 166 2.55 -0.19 -7.42
C PHE A 166 3.04 -1.48 -6.76
N TYR A 167 2.65 -2.64 -7.30
CA TYR A 167 3.12 -3.94 -6.83
C TYR A 167 4.65 -4.07 -6.97
N HIS A 168 5.22 -3.73 -8.13
CA HIS A 168 6.66 -3.82 -8.36
C HIS A 168 7.45 -2.88 -7.45
N ALA A 169 7.05 -1.61 -7.32
CA ALA A 169 7.71 -0.67 -6.42
C ALA A 169 7.68 -1.13 -4.96
N THR A 170 6.60 -1.80 -4.54
CA THR A 170 6.49 -2.43 -3.22
C THR A 170 7.55 -3.53 -3.05
N ILE A 171 7.65 -4.45 -4.01
CA ILE A 171 8.64 -5.53 -4.00
C ILE A 171 10.07 -4.98 -4.02
N ASP A 172 10.33 -3.97 -4.84
CA ASP A 172 11.64 -3.35 -4.99
C ASP A 172 12.10 -2.67 -3.70
N LEU A 173 11.21 -1.94 -3.01
CA LEU A 173 11.52 -1.37 -1.71
C LEU A 173 11.77 -2.46 -0.65
N ILE A 174 10.94 -3.49 -0.61
CA ILE A 174 11.09 -4.61 0.33
C ILE A 174 12.46 -5.26 0.13
N ASN A 175 12.82 -5.56 -1.12
CA ASN A 175 14.10 -6.18 -1.48
C ASN A 175 15.29 -5.26 -1.18
N LEU A 176 15.19 -3.97 -1.48
CA LEU A 176 16.22 -2.97 -1.17
C LEU A 176 16.52 -2.94 0.33
N VAL A 177 15.47 -2.80 1.15
CA VAL A 177 15.59 -2.72 2.61
C VAL A 177 16.02 -4.07 3.20
N LYS A 178 15.51 -5.19 2.69
CA LYS A 178 15.93 -6.54 3.10
C LYS A 178 17.42 -6.75 2.84
N LYS A 179 17.89 -6.41 1.64
CA LYS A 179 19.30 -6.54 1.24
C LYS A 179 20.21 -5.65 2.10
N ALA A 180 19.83 -4.40 2.34
CA ALA A 180 20.63 -3.47 3.13
C ALA A 180 20.63 -3.82 4.64
N SER A 181 19.50 -4.31 5.16
CA SER A 181 19.36 -4.62 6.58
C SER A 181 19.92 -6.00 6.97
N GLY A 182 19.69 -7.00 6.11
CA GLY A 182 19.80 -8.41 6.46
C GLY A 182 18.59 -8.95 7.24
N LEU A 183 17.55 -8.14 7.44
CA LEU A 183 16.36 -8.49 8.19
C LEU A 183 15.21 -8.89 7.24
N ASP A 184 14.47 -9.94 7.61
CA ASP A 184 13.24 -10.35 6.94
C ASP A 184 12.18 -10.70 8.00
N PRO A 185 11.66 -9.70 8.73
CA PRO A 185 10.72 -9.94 9.83
C PRO A 185 9.43 -10.53 9.28
N ARG A 186 9.03 -11.71 9.77
CA ARG A 186 7.80 -12.41 9.39
C ARG A 186 7.05 -12.84 10.63
N ALA A 187 5.76 -13.11 10.47
CA ALA A 187 4.96 -13.67 11.56
C ALA A 187 5.65 -14.95 12.09
N MET A 188 5.88 -15.00 13.40
CA MET A 188 6.53 -16.12 14.06
C MET A 188 6.04 -16.30 15.50
N CYS A 189 6.17 -17.52 16.00
CA CYS A 189 6.03 -17.83 17.43
C CYS A 189 7.18 -18.75 17.87
N SER A 190 7.55 -18.65 19.14
CA SER A 190 8.56 -19.51 19.77
C SER A 190 8.19 -19.86 21.20
N TYR A 191 8.71 -21.00 21.64
CA TYR A 191 8.57 -21.51 23.00
C TYR A 191 9.96 -21.80 23.55
N LYS A 192 10.21 -21.43 24.81
CA LYS A 192 11.47 -21.72 25.51
C LYS A 192 11.16 -22.43 26.82
N ALA A 193 11.71 -23.62 27.01
CA ALA A 193 11.61 -24.33 28.29
C ALA A 193 12.35 -23.54 29.38
N MET A 194 11.73 -23.42 30.56
CA MET A 194 12.35 -22.83 31.75
C MET A 194 13.15 -23.87 32.53
#